data_AF-A0A9P1P0I1-F1
#
_entry.id   AF-A0A9P1P0I1-F1
#
_cell.length_a   1.000
_cell.length_b   1.000
_cell.length_c   1.000
_cell.angle_alpha   90.00
_cell.angle_beta   90.00
_cell.angle_gamma   90.00
#
_symmetry.space_group_name_H-M   'P 1'
#
loop_
_entity.id
_entity.type
_entity.pdbx_description
1 polymer ?
#
loop_
_entity_poly.entity_id
_entity_poly.type
_entity_poly.pdbx_seq_one_letter_code
_entity_poly.pdbx_strand_id
1 'polypeptide(L)'
;MVEPTKSANPTTASPEGGTMTPTPDQGPNKEQFEEIKEKVVVFLSELPGYVSKFFGEYQKPIVTILLIVVAVVTIKVLFAVVDALNDIPLVAPTFELIGMGYAAWFVYRYLLKASTRQELVQEVNALRKQVFGNKS
;
A
#
# COMPACT_ATOMS: atom_id res chain seq x y z
N MET A 1 -77.17 10.18 29.87
CA MET A 1 -75.76 10.39 30.25
C MET A 1 -75.24 9.05 30.75
N VAL A 2 -74.56 8.34 29.83
CA VAL A 2 -73.57 7.23 29.92
C VAL A 2 -73.62 6.22 31.10
N GLU A 3 -73.80 4.93 30.78
CA GLU A 3 -73.39 3.74 31.57
C GLU A 3 -71.87 3.43 31.33
N PRO A 4 -71.21 2.28 31.69
CA PRO A 4 -71.58 1.10 32.52
C PRO A 4 -70.44 0.52 33.42
N THR A 5 -70.79 -0.58 34.13
CA THR A 5 -69.98 -1.80 34.47
C THR A 5 -68.79 -1.78 35.44
N LYS A 6 -68.83 -2.69 36.43
CA LYS A 6 -67.63 -3.39 36.92
C LYS A 6 -67.94 -4.87 37.20
N SER A 7 -67.51 -5.71 36.25
CA SER A 7 -67.51 -7.17 36.29
C SER A 7 -66.32 -7.68 37.13
N ALA A 8 -66.56 -8.72 37.92
CA ALA A 8 -65.52 -9.45 38.65
C ALA A 8 -65.12 -10.69 37.84
N ASN A 9 -63.83 -10.85 37.54
CA ASN A 9 -63.22 -12.13 37.18
C ASN A 9 -61.73 -12.11 37.58
N PRO A 10 -61.18 -13.17 38.22
CA PRO A 10 -59.77 -13.25 38.53
C PRO A 10 -58.97 -13.94 37.41
N THR A 11 -57.64 -13.87 37.54
CA THR A 11 -56.66 -14.76 36.88
C THR A 11 -56.23 -14.34 35.46
N THR A 12 -55.09 -13.65 35.34
CA THR A 12 -53.76 -14.27 35.14
C THR A 12 -52.74 -13.17 34.85
N ALA A 13 -51.64 -13.21 35.59
CA ALA A 13 -50.49 -12.32 35.45
C ALA A 13 -49.82 -12.47 34.07
N SER A 14 -49.47 -11.34 33.47
CA SER A 14 -48.49 -11.26 32.38
C SER A 14 -47.43 -10.25 32.80
N PRO A 15 -46.20 -10.66 33.14
CA PRO A 15 -45.10 -9.73 33.20
C PRO A 15 -44.51 -9.53 31.81
N GLU A 16 -44.25 -8.27 31.50
CA GLU A 16 -43.42 -7.79 30.41
C GLU A 16 -42.04 -8.46 30.44
N GLY A 17 -41.45 -8.68 29.26
CA GLY A 17 -40.07 -9.18 29.20
C GLY A 17 -39.68 -9.69 27.81
N GLY A 18 -39.49 -8.77 26.86
CA GLY A 18 -38.73 -9.06 25.64
C GLY A 18 -37.24 -9.23 26.00
N THR A 19 -36.90 -10.33 26.64
CA THR A 19 -35.52 -10.75 26.89
C THR A 19 -35.08 -11.65 25.75
N MET A 20 -34.04 -11.22 25.05
CA MET A 20 -33.19 -12.09 24.23
C MET A 20 -32.77 -13.27 25.12
N THR A 21 -33.22 -14.47 24.80
CA THR A 21 -32.62 -15.69 25.34
C THR A 21 -31.59 -16.17 24.32
N PRO A 22 -30.28 -15.97 24.53
CA PRO A 22 -29.36 -17.04 24.17
C PRO A 22 -29.55 -18.10 25.25
N THR A 23 -30.32 -19.15 24.96
CA THR A 23 -30.40 -20.31 25.86
C THR A 23 -28.98 -20.83 26.09
N PRO A 24 -28.45 -20.87 27.32
CA PRO A 24 -27.16 -21.45 27.62
C PRO A 24 -27.36 -22.72 28.43
N ASP A 25 -27.74 -23.84 27.80
CA ASP A 25 -27.44 -25.16 28.38
C ASP A 25 -27.67 -26.33 27.40
N GLN A 26 -26.76 -26.50 26.46
CA GLN A 26 -26.30 -27.79 25.96
C GLN A 26 -24.95 -27.48 25.32
N GLY A 27 -23.86 -27.90 25.96
CA GLY A 27 -22.54 -27.84 25.34
C GLY A 27 -22.64 -28.42 23.93
N PRO A 28 -21.93 -27.86 22.93
CA PRO A 28 -22.23 -28.06 21.52
C PRO A 28 -22.55 -29.53 21.26
N ASN A 29 -23.83 -29.80 20.98
CA ASN A 29 -24.32 -31.12 20.64
C ASN A 29 -23.39 -31.61 19.54
N LYS A 30 -22.86 -32.83 19.63
CA LYS A 30 -21.85 -33.30 18.65
C LYS A 30 -22.30 -33.02 17.21
N GLU A 31 -23.60 -33.12 16.96
CA GLU A 31 -24.27 -32.77 15.71
C GLU A 31 -24.09 -31.30 15.27
N GLN A 32 -24.24 -30.31 16.17
CA GLN A 32 -23.98 -28.90 15.87
C GLN A 32 -22.49 -28.62 15.63
N PHE A 33 -21.61 -29.32 16.35
CA PHE A 33 -20.17 -29.19 16.15
C PHE A 33 -19.73 -29.78 14.81
N GLU A 34 -20.33 -30.88 14.38
CA GLU A 34 -20.10 -31.46 13.06
C GLU A 34 -20.65 -30.56 11.93
N GLU A 35 -21.82 -29.93 12.10
CA GLU A 35 -22.36 -28.98 11.12
C GLU A 35 -21.47 -27.72 10.97
N ILE A 36 -20.96 -27.19 12.08
CA ILE A 36 -20.03 -26.04 12.06
C ILE A 36 -18.72 -26.44 11.40
N LYS A 37 -18.19 -27.63 11.69
CA LYS A 37 -16.99 -28.14 11.02
C LYS A 37 -17.21 -28.28 9.53
N GLU A 38 -18.33 -28.86 9.11
CA GLU A 38 -18.63 -29.06 7.69
C GLU A 38 -18.71 -27.71 6.96
N LYS A 39 -19.42 -26.73 7.53
CA LYS A 39 -19.49 -25.37 6.97
C LYS A 39 -18.13 -24.68 6.90
N VAL A 40 -17.31 -24.81 7.95
CA VAL A 40 -15.94 -24.26 7.98
C VAL A 40 -15.06 -24.97 6.96
N VAL A 41 -15.14 -26.31 6.82
CA VAL A 41 -14.37 -27.08 5.85
C VAL A 41 -14.76 -26.72 4.42
N VAL A 42 -16.06 -26.57 4.12
CA VAL A 42 -16.54 -26.12 2.80
C VAL A 42 -16.04 -24.72 2.51
N PHE A 43 -16.20 -23.78 3.44
CA PHE A 43 -15.70 -22.42 3.27
C PHE A 43 -14.17 -22.38 3.09
N LEU A 44 -13.40 -23.12 3.90
CA LEU A 44 -11.95 -23.23 3.77
C LEU A 44 -11.52 -23.92 2.48
N SER A 45 -12.29 -24.87 1.95
CA SER A 45 -11.99 -25.54 0.68
C SER A 45 -12.24 -24.63 -0.52
N GLU A 46 -13.20 -23.71 -0.40
CA GLU A 46 -13.45 -22.68 -1.41
C GLU A 46 -12.50 -21.47 -1.30
N LEU A 47 -11.90 -21.20 -0.12
CA LEU A 47 -10.96 -20.10 0.09
C LEU A 47 -9.81 -20.07 -0.94
N PRO A 48 -9.08 -21.18 -1.19
CA PRO A 48 -8.06 -21.20 -2.23
C PRO A 48 -8.59 -20.76 -3.60
N GLY A 49 -9.83 -21.13 -3.93
CA GLY A 49 -10.49 -20.73 -5.17
C GLY A 49 -10.79 -19.24 -5.21
N TYR A 50 -11.35 -18.66 -4.15
CA TYR A 50 -11.61 -17.22 -4.07
C TYR A 50 -10.33 -16.40 -4.05
N VAL A 51 -9.33 -16.82 -3.28
CA VAL A 51 -8.01 -16.17 -3.19
C VAL A 51 -7.33 -16.22 -4.55
N SER A 52 -7.32 -17.38 -5.22
CA SER A 52 -6.73 -17.52 -6.56
C SER A 52 -7.42 -16.64 -7.60
N LYS A 53 -8.77 -16.61 -7.61
CA LYS A 53 -9.54 -15.73 -8.50
C LYS A 53 -9.26 -14.25 -8.22
N PHE A 54 -9.24 -13.85 -6.95
CA PHE A 54 -8.92 -12.49 -6.55
C PHE A 54 -7.51 -12.11 -7.01
N PHE A 55 -6.49 -12.89 -6.68
CA PHE A 55 -5.14 -12.58 -7.15
C PHE A 55 -5.08 -12.54 -8.67
N GLY A 56 -5.70 -13.51 -9.37
CA GLY A 56 -5.77 -13.56 -10.84
C GLY A 56 -6.44 -12.34 -11.49
N GLU A 57 -7.57 -11.89 -10.96
CA GLU A 57 -8.33 -10.74 -11.47
C GLU A 57 -7.67 -9.40 -11.12
N TYR A 58 -7.06 -9.32 -9.94
CA TYR A 58 -6.43 -8.10 -9.42
C TYR A 58 -4.91 -8.05 -9.60
N GLN A 59 -4.27 -8.97 -10.34
CA GLN A 59 -2.80 -8.97 -10.52
C GLN A 59 -2.26 -7.61 -10.97
N LYS A 60 -2.85 -7.04 -12.03
CA LYS A 60 -2.42 -5.75 -12.60
C LYS A 60 -2.57 -4.57 -11.62
N PRO A 61 -3.75 -4.33 -11.02
CA PRO A 61 -3.90 -3.25 -10.07
C PRO A 61 -3.09 -3.47 -8.78
N ILE A 62 -3.00 -4.70 -8.26
CA ILE A 62 -2.16 -5.02 -7.08
C ILE A 62 -0.70 -4.68 -7.36
N VAL A 63 -0.15 -5.11 -8.51
CA VAL A 63 1.24 -4.80 -8.88
C VAL A 63 1.44 -3.30 -9.05
N THR A 64 0.46 -2.58 -9.58
CA THR A 64 0.54 -1.13 -9.73
C THR A 64 0.55 -0.41 -8.39
N ILE A 65 -0.35 -0.79 -7.47
CA ILE A 65 -0.36 -0.25 -6.10
C ILE A 65 0.94 -0.61 -5.38
N LEU A 66 1.41 -1.85 -5.53
CA LEU A 66 2.69 -2.30 -4.98
C LEU A 66 3.85 -1.43 -5.51
N LEU A 67 3.91 -1.18 -6.82
CA LEU A 67 4.93 -0.31 -7.42
C LEU A 67 4.85 1.12 -6.87
N ILE A 68 3.66 1.67 -6.68
CA ILE A 68 3.48 3.00 -6.07
C ILE A 68 4.00 3.00 -4.65
N VAL A 69 3.64 1.99 -3.85
CA VAL A 69 4.14 1.85 -2.46
C VAL A 69 5.66 1.74 -2.44
N VAL A 70 6.23 0.89 -3.29
CA VAL A 70 7.69 0.73 -3.44
C VAL A 70 8.35 2.05 -3.85
N ALA A 71 7.77 2.79 -4.78
CA ALA A 71 8.27 4.10 -5.19
C ALA A 71 8.27 5.11 -4.02
N VAL A 72 7.18 5.17 -3.25
CA VAL A 72 7.08 6.05 -2.07
C VAL A 72 8.10 5.66 -1.01
N VAL A 73 8.26 4.36 -0.72
CA VAL A 73 9.25 3.87 0.24
C VAL A 73 10.66 4.19 -0.25
N THR A 74 10.95 4.03 -1.53
CA THR A 74 12.25 4.36 -2.12
C THR A 74 12.57 5.84 -1.94
N ILE A 75 11.61 6.74 -2.19
CA ILE A 75 11.78 8.18 -1.97
C ILE A 75 12.03 8.47 -0.49
N LYS A 76 11.33 7.81 0.43
CA LYS A 76 11.54 7.96 1.87
C LYS A 76 12.93 7.51 2.30
N VAL A 77 13.40 6.38 1.78
CA VAL A 77 14.76 5.89 2.04
C VAL A 77 15.79 6.86 1.46
N LEU A 78 15.57 7.41 0.27
CA LEU A 78 16.46 8.41 -0.32
C LEU A 78 16.58 9.65 0.57
N PHE A 79 15.45 10.18 1.09
CA PHE A 79 15.50 11.29 2.04
C PHE A 79 16.21 10.92 3.33
N ALA A 80 15.96 9.74 3.90
CA ALA A 80 16.65 9.27 5.10
C ALA A 80 18.17 9.17 4.90
N VAL A 81 18.63 8.76 3.71
CA VAL A 81 20.05 8.75 3.36
C VAL A 81 20.60 10.18 3.29
N VAL A 82 19.91 11.10 2.62
CA VAL A 82 20.32 12.51 2.54
C VAL A 82 20.40 13.14 3.94
N ASP A 83 19.41 12.87 4.80
CA ASP A 83 19.40 13.35 6.18
C ASP A 83 20.59 12.78 6.97
N ALA A 84 20.86 11.48 6.87
CA ALA A 84 22.01 10.85 7.52
C ALA A 84 23.36 11.39 7.01
N LEU A 85 23.44 11.76 5.73
CA LEU A 85 24.62 12.44 5.18
C LEU A 85 24.77 13.86 5.72
N ASN A 86 23.67 14.59 5.90
CA ASN A 86 23.69 15.94 6.48
C ASN A 86 24.12 15.94 7.95
N ASP A 87 23.83 14.86 8.70
CA ASP A 87 24.31 14.67 10.07
C ASP A 87 25.84 14.48 10.14
N ILE A 88 26.49 14.15 9.02
CA ILE A 88 27.95 14.05 8.94
C ILE A 88 28.52 15.40 8.47
N PRO A 89 29.18 16.18 9.35
CA PRO A 89 29.57 17.56 9.07
C PRO A 89 30.57 17.73 7.91
N LEU A 90 31.20 16.65 7.46
CA LEU A 90 32.19 16.67 6.37
C LEU A 90 31.62 16.29 5.00
N VAL A 91 30.39 15.74 4.92
CA VAL A 91 29.86 15.26 3.64
C VAL A 91 29.56 16.41 2.69
N ALA A 92 28.80 17.42 3.14
CA ALA A 92 28.50 18.59 2.32
C ALA A 92 29.77 19.30 1.78
N PRO A 93 30.75 19.70 2.61
CA PRO A 93 31.95 20.38 2.11
C PRO A 93 32.85 19.50 1.23
N THR A 94 32.86 18.18 1.42
CA THR A 94 33.63 17.28 0.54
C THR A 94 32.99 17.14 -0.83
N PHE A 95 31.66 16.98 -0.91
CA PHE A 95 30.96 16.99 -2.20
C PHE A 95 31.10 18.32 -2.92
N GLU A 96 31.09 19.44 -2.20
CA GLU A 96 31.34 20.77 -2.78
C GLU A 96 32.75 20.88 -3.38
N LEU A 97 33.77 20.44 -2.64
CA LEU A 97 35.15 20.44 -3.12
C LEU A 97 35.34 19.51 -4.33
N ILE A 98 34.74 18.32 -4.29
CA ILE A 98 34.75 17.37 -5.42
C ILE A 98 34.07 18.01 -6.64
N GLY A 99 32.89 18.61 -6.44
CA GLY A 99 32.13 19.27 -7.50
C GLY A 99 32.91 20.41 -8.14
N MET A 100 33.52 21.28 -7.32
CA MET A 100 34.40 22.35 -7.82
C MET A 100 35.63 21.80 -8.55
N GLY A 101 36.25 20.73 -8.04
CA GLY A 101 37.38 20.08 -8.70
C GLY A 101 37.02 19.56 -10.08
N TYR A 102 35.91 18.82 -10.20
CA TYR A 102 35.41 18.33 -11.48
C TYR A 102 34.97 19.46 -12.40
N ALA A 103 34.31 20.51 -11.90
CA ALA A 103 33.91 21.66 -12.69
C ALA A 103 35.12 22.40 -13.26
N ALA A 104 36.13 22.69 -12.44
CA ALA A 104 37.37 23.33 -12.88
C ALA A 104 38.11 22.48 -13.92
N TRP A 105 38.24 21.17 -13.67
CA TRP A 105 38.83 20.23 -14.62
C TRP A 105 38.05 20.17 -15.94
N PHE A 106 36.72 20.13 -15.88
CA PHE A 106 35.85 20.09 -17.04
C PHE A 106 35.98 21.36 -17.90
N VAL A 107 35.96 22.53 -17.26
CA VAL A 107 36.17 23.82 -17.95
C VAL A 107 37.54 23.83 -18.63
N TYR A 108 38.59 23.44 -17.91
CA TYR A 108 39.94 23.40 -18.46
C TYR A 108 40.06 22.43 -19.66
N ARG A 109 39.52 21.23 -19.54
CA ARG A 109 39.62 20.16 -20.56
C ARG A 109 38.74 20.41 -21.78
N TYR A 110 37.51 20.88 -21.59
CA TYR A 110 36.50 20.89 -22.65
C TYR A 110 36.11 22.28 -23.14
N LEU A 111 36.23 23.33 -22.30
CA LEU A 111 35.74 24.66 -22.67
C LEU A 111 36.84 25.59 -23.19
N LEU A 112 38.10 25.45 -22.78
CA LEU A 112 39.16 26.40 -23.17
C LEU A 112 39.61 26.24 -24.63
N LYS A 113 39.72 25.02 -25.14
CA LYS A 113 40.23 24.75 -26.51
C LYS A 113 39.09 24.58 -27.51
N ALA A 114 39.25 25.15 -28.71
CA ALA A 114 38.24 25.05 -29.76
C ALA A 114 37.98 23.59 -30.21
N SER A 115 39.04 22.79 -30.32
CA SER A 115 38.93 21.37 -30.67
C SER A 115 38.12 20.57 -29.65
N THR A 116 38.35 20.80 -28.35
CA THR A 116 37.66 20.06 -27.29
C THR A 116 36.23 20.54 -27.08
N ARG A 117 35.93 21.81 -27.40
CA ARG A 117 34.53 22.28 -27.50
C ARG A 117 33.76 21.57 -28.62
N GLN A 118 34.40 21.38 -29.78
CA GLN A 118 33.77 20.67 -30.91
C GLN A 118 33.54 19.19 -30.59
N GLU A 119 34.53 18.53 -29.97
CA GLU A 119 34.43 17.17 -29.44
C GLU A 119 33.23 17.03 -28.48
N LEU A 120 33.14 17.91 -27.48
CA LEU A 120 32.04 17.92 -26.51
C LEU A 120 30.67 18.07 -27.18
N VAL A 121 30.53 19.00 -28.14
CA VAL A 121 29.26 19.20 -28.87
C VAL A 121 28.89 17.96 -29.69
N GLN A 122 29.86 17.30 -30.31
CA GLN A 122 29.61 16.06 -31.05
C GLN A 122 29.16 14.92 -30.12
N GLU A 123 29.83 14.76 -28.97
CA GLU A 123 29.45 13.76 -27.95
C GLU A 123 28.05 14.01 -27.39
N VAL A 124 27.74 15.26 -27.02
CA VAL A 124 26.39 15.64 -26.54
C VAL A 124 25.33 15.37 -27.60
N ASN A 125 25.61 15.69 -28.88
CA ASN A 125 24.70 15.40 -29.98
C ASN A 125 24.50 13.89 -30.18
N ALA A 126 25.57 13.09 -30.05
CA ALA A 126 25.47 11.64 -30.15
C ALA A 126 24.63 11.05 -29.01
N LEU A 127 24.86 11.49 -27.77
CA LEU A 127 24.08 11.07 -26.60
C LEU A 127 22.60 11.46 -26.75
N ARG A 128 22.32 12.68 -27.19
CA ARG A 128 20.96 13.15 -27.44
C ARG A 128 20.22 12.26 -28.45
N LYS A 129 20.90 11.87 -29.54
CA LYS A 129 20.33 10.98 -30.54
C LYS A 129 20.04 9.58 -29.98
N GLN A 130 20.89 9.07 -29.09
CA GLN A 130 20.67 7.77 -28.45
C GLN A 130 19.46 7.77 -27.51
N VAL A 131 19.30 8.83 -26.69
CA VAL A 131 18.23 8.90 -25.70
C VAL A 131 16.87 9.22 -26.33
N PHE A 132 16.83 10.17 -27.27
CA PHE A 132 15.57 10.69 -27.82
C PHE A 132 15.22 10.16 -29.21
N GLY A 133 16.11 9.40 -29.84
CA GLY A 133 15.99 8.98 -31.23
C GLY A 133 16.14 10.15 -32.22
N ASN A 134 16.54 9.86 -33.45
CA ASN A 134 16.52 10.86 -34.53
C ASN A 134 15.06 11.20 -34.84
N LYS A 135 14.60 12.39 -34.47
CA LYS A 135 13.48 13.00 -35.20
C LYS A 135 14.00 13.40 -36.59
N SER A 136 13.69 12.58 -37.59
CA SER A 136 13.67 13.03 -38.99
C SER A 136 12.61 14.08 -39.20
#